data_AF-A0A0F5ZRX2-F1
#
_entry.id   AF-A0A0F5ZRX2-F1
#
_cell.length_a   1.000
_cell.length_b   1.000
_cell.length_c   1.000
_cell.angle_alpha   90.00
_cell.angle_beta   90.00
_cell.angle_gamma   90.00
#
_symmetry.space_group_name_H-M   'P 1'
#
loop_
_entity.id
_entity.type
_entity.pdbx_description
1 polymer ?
#
loop_
_entity_poly.entity_id
_entity_poly.type
_entity_poly.pdbx_seq_one_letter_code
_entity_poly.pdbx_strand_id
1 'polypeptide(L)'
;MTERLNDTERLKILIAALERYQANYNTSSYSTMGFWLLGLGWLLTSDSARTFIGNEGNMLREAAIVFIWLNWLLFTYASYRVYKVSDNLYKQLENWEFAKGSFEHAKMPLAAISLYSVFIALVVVLITVVLCGNLDVSNVAAKTGSHT
;
A
#
# COMPACT_ATOMS: atom_id res chain seq x y z
N MET A 1 25.67 39.41 3.91
CA MET A 1 24.88 39.13 2.68
C MET A 1 24.96 37.65 2.24
N THR A 2 26.01 36.92 2.60
CA THR A 2 26.20 35.48 2.31
C THR A 2 25.26 34.53 3.08
N GLU A 3 24.84 34.86 4.30
CA GLU A 3 23.90 34.04 5.09
C GLU A 3 22.52 33.87 4.42
N ARG A 4 21.93 34.97 3.91
CA ARG A 4 20.62 34.92 3.24
C ARG A 4 20.61 34.12 1.93
N LEU A 5 21.75 34.06 1.24
CA LEU A 5 21.90 33.26 0.00
C LEU A 5 21.89 31.76 0.32
N ASN A 6 22.59 31.36 1.39
CA ASN A 6 22.63 29.98 1.87
C ASN A 6 21.25 29.51 2.34
N ASP A 7 20.52 30.39 3.04
CA ASP A 7 19.15 30.12 3.47
C ASP A 7 18.21 29.91 2.28
N THR A 8 18.31 30.74 1.24
CA THR A 8 17.47 30.63 0.04
C THR A 8 17.74 29.33 -0.73
N GLU A 9 19.00 28.89 -0.84
CA GLU A 9 19.35 27.61 -1.47
C GLU A 9 18.86 26.42 -0.64
N ARG A 10 19.04 26.47 0.68
CA ARG A 10 18.55 25.46 1.61
C ARG A 10 17.03 25.32 1.53
N LEU A 11 16.32 26.43 1.44
CA LEU A 11 14.86 26.45 1.27
C LEU A 11 14.43 25.75 -0.02
N LYS A 12 15.06 26.07 -1.15
CA LYS A 12 14.78 25.40 -2.45
C LYS A 12 15.01 23.90 -2.38
N ILE A 13 16.09 23.47 -1.73
CA ILE A 13 16.39 22.04 -1.55
C ILE A 13 15.32 21.35 -0.70
N LEU A 14 14.87 21.99 0.39
CA LEU A 14 13.84 21.44 1.28
C LEU A 14 12.48 21.32 0.58
N ILE A 15 12.09 22.33 -0.20
CA ILE A 15 10.85 22.30 -1.00
C ILE A 15 10.93 21.19 -2.05
N ALA A 16 12.01 21.14 -2.82
CA ALA A 16 12.21 20.11 -3.83
C ALA A 16 12.23 18.70 -3.23
N ALA A 17 12.81 18.53 -2.03
CA ALA A 17 12.77 17.27 -1.31
C ALA A 17 11.33 16.89 -0.92
N LEU A 18 10.56 17.82 -0.37
CA LEU A 18 9.16 17.60 0.02
C LEU A 18 8.29 17.17 -1.17
N GLU A 19 8.39 17.89 -2.29
CA GLU A 19 7.68 17.56 -3.54
C GLU A 19 8.09 16.17 -4.06
N ARG A 20 9.39 15.86 -4.01
CA ARG A 20 9.88 14.55 -4.43
C ARG A 20 9.37 13.42 -3.55
N TYR A 21 9.26 13.64 -2.23
CA TYR A 21 8.67 12.65 -1.32
C TYR A 21 7.20 12.40 -1.64
N GLN A 22 6.42 13.46 -1.87
CA GLN A 22 5.00 13.33 -2.23
C GLN A 22 4.83 12.61 -3.58
N ALA A 23 5.57 13.02 -4.62
CA ALA A 23 5.50 12.42 -5.94
C ALA A 23 5.89 10.93 -5.90
N ASN A 24 7.01 10.60 -5.28
CA ASN A 24 7.48 9.21 -5.17
C ASN A 24 6.50 8.34 -4.37
N TYR A 25 5.91 8.89 -3.30
CA TYR A 25 4.89 8.19 -2.53
C TYR A 25 3.65 7.90 -3.36
N ASN A 26 3.13 8.89 -4.09
CA ASN A 26 1.96 8.73 -4.93
C ASN A 26 2.21 7.67 -6.02
N THR A 27 3.32 7.78 -6.74
CA THR A 27 3.71 6.77 -7.75
C THR A 27 3.80 5.38 -7.15
N SER A 28 4.49 5.22 -6.03
CA SER A 28 4.64 3.92 -5.36
C SER A 28 3.28 3.37 -4.91
N SER A 29 2.44 4.21 -4.30
CA SER A 29 1.11 3.83 -3.82
C SER A 29 0.21 3.37 -4.95
N TYR A 30 0.19 4.09 -6.07
CA TYR A 30 -0.59 3.69 -7.25
C TYR A 30 -0.08 2.41 -7.89
N SER A 31 1.24 2.22 -8.00
CA SER A 31 1.82 0.99 -8.53
C SER A 31 1.51 -0.21 -7.64
N THR A 32 1.65 -0.06 -6.32
CA THR A 32 1.30 -1.12 -5.36
C THR A 32 -0.19 -1.45 -5.43
N MET A 33 -1.07 -0.45 -5.47
CA MET A 33 -2.51 -0.67 -5.61
C MET A 33 -2.87 -1.37 -6.93
N GLY A 34 -2.25 -0.95 -8.04
CA GLY A 34 -2.41 -1.60 -9.34
C GLY A 34 -2.00 -3.07 -9.32
N PHE A 35 -0.86 -3.39 -8.69
CA PHE A 35 -0.40 -4.77 -8.50
C PHE A 35 -1.43 -5.61 -7.73
N TRP A 36 -1.96 -5.08 -6.62
CA TRP A 36 -2.96 -5.77 -5.81
C TRP A 36 -4.27 -6.02 -6.57
N LEU A 37 -4.77 -5.01 -7.29
CA LEU A 37 -6.01 -5.13 -8.06
C LEU A 37 -5.86 -6.10 -9.24
N LEU A 38 -4.71 -6.09 -9.91
CA LEU A 38 -4.40 -7.06 -10.96
C LEU A 38 -4.32 -8.48 -10.40
N GLY A 39 -3.67 -8.67 -9.24
CA GLY A 39 -3.61 -9.96 -8.56
C GLY A 39 -4.99 -10.48 -8.16
N LEU A 40 -5.84 -9.60 -7.59
CA LEU A 40 -7.23 -9.93 -7.28
C LEU A 40 -8.03 -10.28 -8.54
N GLY A 41 -7.94 -9.46 -9.59
CA GLY A 41 -8.64 -9.70 -10.86
C GLY A 41 -8.23 -11.02 -11.50
N TRP A 42 -6.94 -11.35 -11.47
CA TRP A 42 -6.43 -12.63 -11.94
C TRP A 42 -6.97 -13.82 -11.14
N LEU A 43 -6.97 -13.72 -9.80
CA LEU A 43 -7.56 -14.75 -8.93
C LEU A 43 -9.07 -14.91 -9.11
N LEU A 44 -9.80 -13.83 -9.42
CA LEU A 44 -11.24 -13.86 -9.66
C LEU A 44 -11.61 -14.41 -11.04
N THR A 45 -10.74 -14.29 -12.04
CA THR A 45 -11.00 -14.73 -13.42
C THR A 45 -10.42 -16.09 -13.75
N SER A 46 -9.38 -16.53 -13.04
CA SER A 46 -8.67 -17.78 -13.35
C SER A 46 -9.07 -18.93 -12.43
N ASP A 47 -9.88 -19.86 -12.95
CA ASP A 47 -10.18 -21.13 -12.27
C ASP A 47 -8.93 -21.98 -12.02
N SER A 48 -7.98 -21.96 -12.96
CA SER A 48 -6.71 -22.69 -12.83
C SER A 48 -5.85 -22.17 -11.68
N ALA A 49 -5.80 -20.84 -11.48
CA ALA A 49 -5.06 -20.25 -10.37
C ALA A 49 -5.67 -20.63 -9.01
N ARG A 50 -7.00 -20.55 -8.91
CA ARG A 50 -7.74 -20.93 -7.70
C ARG A 50 -7.55 -22.39 -7.35
N THR A 51 -7.65 -23.27 -8.34
CA THR A 51 -7.49 -24.72 -8.15
C THR A 51 -6.05 -25.11 -7.88
N PHE A 52 -5.07 -24.48 -8.52
CA PHE A 52 -3.65 -24.71 -8.21
C PHE A 52 -3.32 -24.34 -6.76
N ILE A 53 -3.71 -23.15 -6.31
CA ILE A 53 -3.46 -22.69 -4.94
C ILE A 53 -4.31 -23.48 -3.92
N GLY A 54 -5.51 -23.92 -4.30
CA GLY A 54 -6.44 -24.65 -3.44
C GLY A 54 -6.16 -26.16 -3.31
N ASN A 55 -5.73 -26.83 -4.38
CA ASN A 55 -5.55 -28.30 -4.41
C ASN A 55 -4.11 -28.76 -4.16
N GLU A 56 -3.07 -28.00 -4.50
CA GLU A 56 -1.69 -28.48 -4.38
C GLU A 56 -1.10 -28.39 -2.95
N GLY A 57 -1.79 -27.77 -2.01
CA GLY A 57 -1.49 -27.93 -0.58
C GLY A 57 -1.85 -26.73 0.29
N ASN A 58 -2.44 -27.00 1.45
CA ASN A 58 -2.75 -25.98 2.47
C ASN A 58 -1.55 -25.07 2.80
N MET A 59 -0.33 -25.60 2.72
CA MET A 59 0.91 -24.87 2.99
C MET A 59 1.19 -23.75 1.97
N LEU A 60 0.92 -23.96 0.67
CA LEU A 60 1.12 -22.93 -0.36
C LEU A 60 0.13 -21.78 -0.18
N ARG A 61 -1.13 -22.12 0.14
CA ARG A 61 -2.17 -21.14 0.45
C ARG A 61 -1.82 -20.33 1.70
N GLU A 62 -1.44 -20.98 2.79
CA GLU A 62 -1.05 -20.30 4.03
C GLU A 62 0.17 -19.40 3.81
N ALA A 63 1.19 -19.87 3.09
CA ALA A 63 2.35 -19.07 2.72
C ALA A 63 1.96 -17.84 1.88
N ALA A 64 1.05 -18.01 0.91
CA ALA A 64 0.55 -16.90 0.11
C ALA A 64 -0.21 -15.87 0.98
N ILE A 65 -1.10 -16.32 1.87
CA ILE A 65 -1.83 -15.44 2.79
C ILE A 65 -0.84 -14.68 3.69
N VAL A 66 0.07 -15.38 4.36
CA VAL A 66 1.08 -14.75 5.24
C VAL A 66 1.92 -13.73 4.47
N PHE A 67 2.37 -14.09 3.27
CA PHE A 67 3.14 -13.19 2.41
C PHE A 67 2.35 -11.93 2.08
N ILE A 68 1.07 -12.06 1.72
CA ILE A 68 0.20 -10.94 1.38
C ILE A 68 0.04 -9.97 2.55
N TRP A 69 -0.28 -10.50 3.74
CA TRP A 69 -0.43 -9.70 4.95
C TRP A 69 0.87 -9.02 5.38
N LEU A 70 1.99 -9.74 5.29
CA LEU A 70 3.31 -9.17 5.59
C LEU A 70 3.64 -8.01 4.64
N ASN A 71 3.35 -8.17 3.34
CA ASN A 71 3.61 -7.13 2.35
C ASN A 71 2.77 -5.87 2.61
N TRP A 72 1.49 -6.04 2.96
CA TRP A 72 0.64 -4.92 3.38
C TRP A 72 1.17 -4.20 4.62
N LEU A 73 1.55 -4.94 5.68
CA LEU A 73 2.11 -4.35 6.89
C LEU A 73 3.42 -3.58 6.61
N LEU A 74 4.31 -4.13 5.78
CA LEU A 74 5.54 -3.47 5.37
C LEU A 74 5.25 -2.19 4.58
N PHE A 75 4.28 -2.23 3.66
CA PHE A 75 3.86 -1.06 2.90
C PHE A 75 3.28 0.02 3.80
N THR A 76 2.38 -0.32 4.73
CA THR A 76 1.79 0.62 5.69
C THR A 76 2.86 1.24 6.60
N TYR A 77 3.80 0.44 7.10
CA TYR A 77 4.92 0.92 7.91
C TYR A 77 5.82 1.89 7.13
N ALA A 78 6.19 1.54 5.90
CA ALA A 78 7.00 2.41 5.04
C ALA A 78 6.26 3.73 4.73
N SER A 79 4.97 3.65 4.43
CA SER A 79 4.10 4.80 4.16
C SER A 79 4.04 5.75 5.36
N TYR A 80 3.87 5.21 6.57
CA TYR A 80 3.91 5.98 7.80
C TYR A 80 5.28 6.62 8.07
N ARG A 81 6.37 5.93 7.73
CA ARG A 81 7.73 6.48 7.86
C ARG A 81 7.94 7.67 6.91
N VAL A 82 7.48 7.56 5.66
CA VAL A 82 7.51 8.64 4.67
C VAL A 82 6.69 9.83 5.15
N TYR A 83 5.49 9.59 5.67
CA TYR A 83 4.68 10.63 6.31
C TYR A 83 5.45 11.38 7.39
N LYS A 84 6.07 10.66 8.33
CA LYS A 84 6.79 11.27 9.45
C LYS A 84 7.97 12.14 8.97
N VAL A 85 8.69 11.68 7.95
CA VAL A 85 9.79 12.46 7.34
C VAL A 85 9.24 13.71 6.64
N SER A 86 8.18 13.56 5.87
CA SER A 86 7.50 14.66 5.17
C SER A 86 6.92 15.71 6.13
N ASP A 87 6.26 15.28 7.21
CA ASP A 87 5.71 16.15 8.26
C ASP A 87 6.81 16.92 9.01
N ASN A 88 7.93 16.26 9.31
CA ASN A 88 9.09 16.93 9.91
C ASN A 88 9.73 17.97 8.99
N LEU A 89 9.80 17.69 7.68
CA LEU A 89 10.27 18.66 6.67
C LEU A 89 9.30 19.84 6.55
N TYR A 90 7.99 19.55 6.52
CA TYR A 90 6.95 20.57 6.46
C TYR A 90 6.99 21.52 7.66
N LYS A 91 7.13 20.99 8.89
CA LYS A 91 7.27 21.81 10.11
C LYS A 91 8.53 22.68 10.11
N GLN A 92 9.63 22.21 9.52
CA GLN A 92 10.84 23.02 9.36
C GLN A 92 10.64 24.16 8.37
N LEU A 93 9.90 23.91 7.29
CA LEU A 93 9.54 24.91 6.27
C LEU A 93 8.53 25.95 6.78
N GLU A 94 7.61 25.55 7.67
CA GLU A 94 6.59 26.45 8.25
C GLU A 94 7.19 27.58 9.09
N ASN A 95 8.38 27.36 9.68
CA ASN A 95 9.12 28.39 10.42
C ASN A 95 9.70 29.50 9.52
N TRP A 96 9.64 29.35 8.19
CA TRP A 96 10.21 30.29 7.23
C TRP A 96 9.08 31.09 6.57
N GLU A 97 8.78 32.28 7.09
CA GLU A 97 7.68 33.13 6.59
C GLU A 97 7.75 33.42 5.09
N PHE A 98 8.95 33.58 4.54
CA PHE A 98 9.17 33.84 3.11
C PHE A 98 8.81 32.66 2.19
N ALA A 99 8.58 31.46 2.74
CA ALA A 99 8.28 30.25 1.98
C ALA A 99 6.78 29.89 1.96
N LYS A 100 5.95 30.53 2.79
CA LYS A 100 4.51 30.24 2.89
C LYS A 100 3.83 30.37 1.52
N GLY A 101 2.92 29.45 1.19
CA GLY A 101 2.26 29.36 -0.11
C GLY A 101 3.03 28.62 -1.22
N SER A 102 4.33 28.31 -1.06
CA SER A 102 5.12 27.63 -2.11
C SER A 102 5.22 26.11 -1.97
N PHE A 103 4.81 25.54 -0.83
CA PHE A 103 4.98 24.11 -0.52
C PHE A 103 3.73 23.45 0.08
N GLU A 104 2.63 24.19 0.18
CA GLU A 104 1.40 23.71 0.84
C GLU A 104 0.71 22.59 0.06
N HIS A 105 0.81 22.59 -1.28
CA HIS A 105 0.35 21.50 -2.14
C HIS A 105 1.14 20.20 -1.93
N ALA A 106 2.37 20.31 -1.43
CA ALA A 106 3.25 19.16 -1.17
C ALA A 106 2.99 18.49 0.18
N LYS A 107 2.07 19.05 0.99
CA LYS A 107 1.67 18.47 2.26
C LYS A 107 1.03 17.10 2.05
N MET A 108 1.53 16.10 2.77
CA MET A 108 0.96 14.75 2.79
C MET A 108 0.06 14.59 4.02
N PRO A 109 -1.27 14.72 3.89
CA PRO A 109 -2.16 14.56 5.03
C PRO A 109 -2.18 13.11 5.50
N LEU A 110 -2.02 12.89 6.81
CA LEU A 110 -2.11 11.57 7.43
C LEU A 110 -3.42 10.86 7.05
N ALA A 111 -4.52 11.62 6.96
CA ALA A 111 -5.82 11.08 6.56
C ALA A 111 -5.79 10.40 5.18
N ALA A 112 -5.09 10.97 4.19
CA ALA A 112 -4.98 10.35 2.87
C ALA A 112 -4.16 9.06 2.92
N ILE A 113 -3.05 9.06 3.66
CA ILE A 113 -2.18 7.89 3.83
C ILE A 113 -2.92 6.75 4.53
N SER A 114 -3.65 7.07 5.60
CA SER A 114 -4.52 6.14 6.31
C SER A 114 -5.61 5.58 5.39
N LEU A 115 -6.26 6.44 4.60
CA LEU A 115 -7.30 6.02 3.66
C LEU A 115 -6.74 5.05 2.61
N TYR A 116 -5.56 5.34 2.04
CA TYR A 116 -4.87 4.41 1.12
C TYR A 116 -4.58 3.06 1.79
N SER A 117 -4.05 3.06 3.02
CA SER A 117 -3.78 1.83 3.76
C SER A 117 -5.04 1.01 4.01
N VAL A 118 -6.18 1.68 4.29
CA VAL A 118 -7.49 1.03 4.46
C VAL A 118 -7.97 0.42 3.15
N PHE A 119 -7.86 1.13 2.03
CA PHE A 119 -8.23 0.59 0.72
C PHE A 119 -7.41 -0.64 0.34
N ILE A 120 -6.09 -0.62 0.55
CA ILE A 120 -5.24 -1.79 0.30
C ILE A 120 -5.62 -2.94 1.24
N ALA A 121 -5.92 -2.64 2.51
CA ALA A 121 -6.37 -3.66 3.47
C ALA A 121 -7.65 -4.36 2.99
N LEU A 122 -8.61 -3.61 2.43
CA LEU A 122 -9.83 -4.19 1.86
C LEU A 122 -9.51 -5.14 0.69
N VAL A 123 -8.60 -4.76 -0.20
CA VAL A 123 -8.17 -5.62 -1.32
C VAL A 123 -7.48 -6.88 -0.81
N VAL A 124 -6.60 -6.76 0.18
CA VAL A 124 -5.91 -7.89 0.84
C VAL A 124 -6.90 -8.85 1.50
N VAL A 125 -7.92 -8.31 2.19
CA VAL A 125 -8.99 -9.11 2.79
C VAL A 125 -9.77 -9.85 1.70
N LEU A 126 -10.14 -9.18 0.60
CA LEU A 126 -10.83 -9.83 -0.52
C LEU A 126 -10.00 -10.96 -1.13
N ILE A 127 -8.71 -10.76 -1.36
CA ILE A 127 -7.81 -11.82 -1.83
C ILE A 127 -7.79 -12.99 -0.84
N THR A 128 -7.66 -12.69 0.45
CA THR A 128 -7.67 -13.72 1.50
C THR A 128 -8.97 -14.52 1.50
N VAL A 129 -10.12 -13.85 1.37
CA VAL A 129 -11.44 -14.49 1.27
C VAL A 129 -11.53 -15.39 0.04
N VAL A 130 -11.04 -14.94 -1.12
CA VAL A 130 -11.02 -15.77 -2.34
C VAL A 130 -10.15 -17.01 -2.16
N LEU A 131 -9.01 -16.88 -1.48
CA LEU A 131 -8.11 -18.00 -1.20
C LEU A 131 -8.70 -18.99 -0.18
N CYS A 132 -9.44 -18.50 0.83
CA CYS A 132 -10.07 -19.34 1.85
C CYS A 132 -11.41 -19.96 1.39
N GLY A 133 -12.19 -19.25 0.58
CA GLY A 133 -13.55 -19.66 0.15
C GLY A 133 -13.59 -20.90 -0.75
N ASN A 134 -12.45 -21.31 -1.32
CA ASN A 134 -12.34 -22.59 -2.06
C ASN A 134 -12.35 -23.83 -1.14
N LEU A 135 -12.51 -23.68 0.19
CA LEU A 135 -12.56 -24.79 1.15
C LEU A 135 -13.89 -25.56 1.21
N ASP A 136 -14.98 -25.06 0.61
CA ASP A 136 -16.31 -25.68 0.79
C ASP A 136 -16.85 -26.48 -0.39
N VAL A 137 -16.31 -26.35 -1.61
CA VAL A 137 -16.87 -27.08 -2.76
C VAL A 137 -16.46 -28.56 -2.76
N SER A 138 -15.25 -28.88 -2.26
CA SER A 138 -14.77 -30.26 -2.15
C SER A 138 -15.38 -31.03 -0.97
N ASN A 139 -15.68 -30.36 0.14
CA ASN A 139 -16.33 -30.97 1.31
C ASN A 139 -17.82 -31.26 1.09
N VAL A 140 -18.50 -30.48 0.23
CA VAL A 140 -19.90 -30.74 -0.13
C VAL A 140 -19.99 -31.94 -1.08
N ALA A 141 -19.08 -32.08 -2.05
CA ALA A 141 -19.05 -33.22 -2.97
C ALA A 141 -18.69 -34.55 -2.28
N ALA A 142 -17.79 -34.53 -1.28
CA ALA A 142 -17.46 -35.72 -0.50
C ALA A 142 -18.59 -36.20 0.42
N LYS A 143 -19.48 -35.29 0.86
CA LYS A 143 -20.66 -35.64 1.67
C LYS A 143 -21.85 -36.14 0.85
N THR A 144 -22.00 -35.73 -0.41
CA THR A 144 -23.11 -36.18 -1.28
C THR A 144 -22.81 -37.47 -2.04
N GLY A 145 -21.56 -37.91 -2.15
CA GLY A 145 -21.18 -39.21 -2.72
C GLY A 145 -21.22 -40.41 -1.75
N SER A 146 -21.53 -40.19 -0.47
CA SER A 146 -21.47 -41.21 0.60
C SER A 146 -22.85 -41.77 1.00
N HIS A 147 -23.89 -41.53 0.22
CA HIS A 147 -25.19 -42.18 0.40
C HIS A 147 -25.55 -42.88 -0.91
N THR A 148 -24.90 -44.03 -1.12
CA THR A 148 -25.54 -45.16 -1.81
C THR A 148 -26.56 -45.80 -0.88
#